data_AF-A0A352PLY9-F1
#
_entry.id   AF-A0A352PLY9-F1
#
_cell.length_a   1.000
_cell.length_b   1.000
_cell.length_c   1.000
_cell.angle_alpha   90.00
_cell.angle_beta   90.00
_cell.angle_gamma   90.00
#
_symmetry.space_group_name_H-M   'P 1'
#
loop_
_entity.id
_entity.type
_entity.pdbx_description
1 polymer ?
#
loop_
_entity_poly.entity_id
_entity_poly.type
_entity_poly.pdbx_seq_one_letter_code
_entity_poly.pdbx_strand_id
1 'polypeptide(L)'
;MKKFRVIEGGNYDVKDLYCGEYIAASNLYVFKEEKGKQSIEIRKTDSFVELVRHGKDIDINAKLIENRVCKLHVKLLTNNYEGDFPILVRKIHIDYPREINIVYHMLDDKNYPADLIDILISENV
;
A
#
# COMPACT_ATOMS: atom_id res chain seq x y z
N MET A 1 17.69 10.93 -0.47
CA MET A 1 16.51 10.06 -0.73
C MET A 1 17.02 8.69 -1.17
N LYS A 2 16.46 7.62 -0.60
CA LYS A 2 16.82 6.24 -0.96
C LYS A 2 15.97 5.78 -2.14
N LYS A 3 16.46 4.83 -2.92
CA LYS A 3 15.71 4.23 -4.02
C LYS A 3 15.03 2.94 -3.55
N PHE A 4 13.83 2.69 -4.04
CA PHE A 4 13.00 1.54 -3.67
C PHE A 4 12.40 0.90 -4.92
N ARG A 5 12.15 -0.40 -4.83
CA ARG A 5 11.31 -1.15 -5.76
C ARG A 5 9.99 -1.43 -5.08
N VAL A 6 8.89 -1.23 -5.81
CA VAL A 6 7.55 -1.64 -5.37
C VAL A 6 7.10 -2.81 -6.23
N ILE A 7 6.60 -3.87 -5.60
CA ILE A 7 6.08 -5.07 -6.26
C ILE A 7 4.66 -5.30 -5.77
N GLU A 8 3.74 -5.57 -6.71
CA GLU A 8 2.31 -5.76 -6.43
C GLU A 8 1.76 -7.02 -7.12
N GLY A 9 0.87 -7.73 -6.43
CA GLY A 9 0.04 -8.78 -7.04
C GLY A 9 0.82 -10.01 -7.55
N GLY A 10 1.99 -10.29 -6.98
CA GLY A 10 2.81 -11.46 -7.35
C GLY A 10 3.49 -11.36 -8.72
N ASN A 11 3.40 -10.22 -9.41
CA ASN A 11 4.09 -10.00 -10.67
C ASN A 11 5.45 -9.31 -10.44
N TYR A 12 6.48 -10.13 -10.20
CA TYR A 12 7.85 -9.68 -9.86
C TYR A 12 8.61 -9.04 -11.03
N ASP A 13 8.02 -9.02 -12.23
CA ASP A 13 8.66 -8.53 -13.46
C ASP A 13 8.50 -7.01 -13.67
N VAL A 14 7.47 -6.38 -13.09
CA VAL A 14 7.28 -4.92 -13.16
C VAL A 14 7.87 -4.30 -11.90
N LYS A 15 9.01 -3.61 -12.07
CA LYS A 15 9.73 -2.94 -10.98
C LYS A 15 9.67 -1.45 -11.20
N ASP A 16 8.63 -0.83 -10.66
CA ASP A 16 8.58 0.62 -10.60
C ASP A 16 9.62 1.12 -9.59
N LEU A 17 10.43 2.10 -10.01
CA LEU A 17 11.47 2.71 -9.18
C LEU A 17 10.90 3.93 -8.47
N TYR A 18 11.00 3.91 -7.14
CA TYR A 18 10.54 4.98 -6.27
C TYR A 18 11.72 5.62 -5.56
N CYS A 19 11.64 6.93 -5.35
CA CYS A 19 12.41 7.60 -4.33
C CYS A 19 11.61 7.62 -3.03
N GLY A 20 12.26 7.28 -1.91
CA GLY A 20 11.60 7.28 -0.61
C GLY A 20 12.39 7.91 0.52
N GLU A 21 11.64 8.33 1.54
CA GLU A 21 12.13 8.93 2.78
C GLU A 21 11.23 8.58 3.96
N TYR A 22 11.80 8.63 5.17
CA TYR A 22 11.07 8.49 6.42
C TYR A 22 11.05 9.84 7.16
N ILE A 23 9.86 10.32 7.47
CA ILE A 23 9.60 11.56 8.18
C ILE A 23 9.26 11.22 9.64
N ALA A 24 10.27 11.30 10.50
CA ALA A 24 10.17 10.86 11.90
C ALA A 24 9.12 11.61 12.73
N ALA A 25 8.91 12.91 12.48
CA ALA A 25 7.95 13.72 13.23
C ALA A 25 6.48 13.25 13.08
N SER A 26 6.17 12.55 11.99
CA SER A 26 4.83 12.06 11.67
C SER A 26 4.74 10.55 11.52
N ASN A 27 5.83 9.82 11.82
CA ASN A 27 5.97 8.37 11.57
C ASN A 27 5.51 7.98 10.15
N LEU A 28 5.90 8.79 9.16
CA LEU A 28 5.41 8.71 7.78
C LEU A 28 6.53 8.24 6.85
N TYR A 29 6.27 7.18 6.11
CA TYR A 29 7.10 6.71 5.00
C TYR A 29 6.48 7.19 3.70
N VAL A 30 7.25 7.91 2.89
CA VAL A 30 6.79 8.46 1.61
C VAL A 30 7.60 7.85 0.50
N PHE A 31 6.92 7.37 -0.55
CA PHE A 31 7.52 6.82 -1.76
C PHE A 31 6.90 7.50 -2.97
N LYS A 32 7.72 8.10 -3.85
CA LYS A 32 7.28 8.77 -5.07
C LYS A 32 7.98 8.15 -6.27
N GLU A 33 7.22 7.79 -7.29
CA GLU A 33 7.75 7.22 -8.52
C GLU A 33 8.68 8.22 -9.22
N GLU A 34 9.87 7.78 -9.69
CA GLU A 34 10.85 8.71 -10.28
C GLU A 34 10.37 9.37 -11.59
N LYS A 35 9.54 8.67 -12.37
CA LYS A 35 9.15 9.08 -13.73
C LYS A 35 7.64 9.23 -13.93
N GLY A 36 6.85 9.04 -12.88
CA GLY A 36 5.40 9.03 -12.99
C GLY A 36 4.72 9.89 -11.94
N LYS A 37 3.42 9.68 -11.82
CA LYS A 37 2.55 10.42 -10.89
C LYS A 37 2.11 9.58 -9.70
N GLN A 38 2.70 8.39 -9.53
CA GLN A 38 2.32 7.48 -8.47
C GLN A 38 3.06 7.81 -7.18
N SER A 39 2.37 7.69 -6.06
CA SER A 39 2.95 7.79 -4.74
C SER A 39 2.30 6.84 -3.75
N ILE A 40 3.08 6.39 -2.78
CA ILE A 40 2.63 5.58 -1.67
C ILE A 40 3.07 6.27 -0.38
N GLU A 41 2.13 6.43 0.53
CA GLU A 41 2.34 6.97 1.86
C GLU A 41 1.88 5.94 2.88
N ILE A 42 2.74 5.66 3.85
CA ILE A 42 2.49 4.71 4.92
C ILE A 42 2.72 5.43 6.23
N ARG A 43 1.68 5.57 7.07
CA ARG A 43 1.81 6.19 8.38
C ARG A 43 1.65 5.14 9.47
N LYS A 44 2.65 4.98 10.32
CA LYS A 44 2.57 4.08 11.47
C LYS A 44 2.06 4.83 12.70
N THR A 45 0.99 4.31 13.30
CA THR A 45 0.50 4.76 14.61
C THR A 45 0.58 3.61 15.62
N ASP A 46 0.27 3.90 16.88
CA ASP A 46 0.22 2.87 17.93
C ASP A 46 -0.94 1.87 17.76
N SER A 47 -1.95 2.21 16.95
CA SER A 47 -3.19 1.42 16.82
C SER A 47 -3.44 0.83 15.43
N PHE A 48 -2.91 1.45 14.38
CA PHE A 48 -3.10 1.03 13.00
C PHE A 48 -1.97 1.58 12.09
N VAL A 49 -1.90 1.04 10.88
CA VAL A 49 -1.10 1.60 9.79
C VAL A 49 -2.02 2.22 8.76
N GLU A 50 -1.84 3.51 8.47
CA GLU A 50 -2.52 4.17 7.36
C GLU A 50 -1.76 3.87 6.08
N LEU A 51 -2.47 3.39 5.06
CA LEU A 51 -1.96 3.24 3.70
C LEU A 51 -2.72 4.24 2.83
N VAL A 52 -1.99 5.08 2.11
CA VAL A 52 -2.53 5.93 1.05
C VAL A 52 -1.70 5.69 -0.19
N ARG A 53 -2.36 5.46 -1.33
CA ARG A 53 -1.68 5.38 -2.62
C ARG A 53 -2.44 6.23 -3.62
N HIS A 54 -1.68 7.05 -4.34
CA HIS A 54 -2.14 7.76 -5.51
C HIS A 54 -1.58 7.04 -6.74
N GLY A 55 -2.48 6.59 -7.60
CA GLY A 55 -2.15 5.86 -8.83
C GLY A 55 -2.48 6.69 -10.06
N LYS A 56 -2.22 6.11 -11.24
CA LYS A 56 -2.61 6.74 -12.51
C LYS A 56 -4.13 6.67 -12.74
N ASP A 57 -4.71 5.52 -12.43
CA ASP A 57 -6.12 5.20 -12.72
C ASP A 57 -6.94 4.95 -11.43
N ILE A 58 -6.26 4.72 -10.30
CA ILE A 58 -6.85 4.31 -9.04
C ILE A 58 -6.12 4.96 -7.87
N ASP A 59 -6.89 5.55 -6.95
CA ASP A 59 -6.42 5.98 -5.64
C ASP A 59 -7.01 5.05 -4.58
N ILE A 60 -6.20 4.68 -3.59
CA ILE A 60 -6.66 3.87 -2.46
C ILE A 60 -6.24 4.49 -1.14
N ASN A 61 -7.08 4.33 -0.12
CA ASN A 61 -6.69 4.58 1.26
C ASN A 61 -7.32 3.58 2.22
N ALA A 62 -6.60 3.22 3.28
CA ALA A 62 -7.08 2.32 4.30
C ALA A 62 -6.39 2.57 5.65
N LYS A 63 -7.12 2.27 6.73
CA LYS A 63 -6.56 2.09 8.07
C LYS A 63 -6.46 0.60 8.35
N LEU A 64 -5.24 0.09 8.36
CA LEU A 64 -4.91 -1.33 8.41
C LEU A 64 -4.58 -1.75 9.84
N ILE A 65 -5.20 -2.84 10.28
CA ILE A 65 -4.87 -3.51 11.54
C ILE A 65 -4.65 -4.97 11.20
N GLU A 66 -3.46 -5.48 11.52
CA GLU A 66 -3.08 -6.86 11.22
C GLU A 66 -4.06 -7.86 11.85
N ASN A 67 -4.39 -8.92 11.10
CA ASN A 67 -5.37 -9.95 11.45
C ASN A 67 -6.80 -9.45 11.68
N ARG A 68 -7.17 -8.29 11.09
CA ARG A 68 -8.53 -7.75 11.14
C ARG A 68 -9.11 -7.48 9.76
N VAL A 69 -10.44 -7.48 9.72
CA VAL A 69 -11.18 -6.92 8.58
C VAL A 69 -11.15 -5.40 8.70
N CYS A 70 -10.63 -4.76 7.67
CA CYS A 70 -10.50 -3.31 7.53
C CYS A 70 -11.27 -2.85 6.28
N LYS A 71 -11.40 -1.54 6.13
CA LYS A 71 -12.10 -0.91 5.02
C LYS A 71 -11.07 -0.27 4.10
N LEU A 72 -11.04 -0.70 2.84
CA LEU A 72 -10.26 -0.13 1.76
C LEU A 72 -11.16 0.81 0.96
N HIS A 73 -10.91 2.11 1.06
CA HIS A 73 -11.54 3.09 0.19
C HIS A 73 -10.81 3.12 -1.14
N VAL A 74 -11.55 3.03 -2.23
CA VAL A 74 -11.03 2.99 -3.59
C VAL A 74 -11.73 4.07 -4.41
N LYS A 75 -10.95 4.87 -5.12
CA LYS A 75 -11.42 5.86 -6.09
C LYS A 75 -10.83 5.55 -7.46
N LEU A 76 -11.68 5.26 -8.44
CA LEU A 76 -11.28 5.12 -9.83
C LEU A 76 -11.30 6.49 -10.51
N LEU A 77 -10.13 6.94 -10.98
CA LEU A 77 -9.95 8.27 -11.54
C LEU A 77 -10.57 8.41 -12.94
N THR A 78 -10.72 7.30 -13.67
CA THR A 78 -11.21 7.29 -15.05
C THR A 78 -12.70 7.56 -15.19
N ASN A 79 -13.51 7.19 -14.19
CA ASN A 79 -14.97 7.35 -14.19
C ASN A 79 -15.51 8.01 -12.92
N ASN A 80 -14.61 8.49 -12.04
CA ASN A 80 -14.94 9.10 -10.75
C ASN A 80 -15.82 8.22 -9.85
N TYR A 81 -15.72 6.89 -10.00
CA TYR A 81 -16.33 5.94 -9.09
C TYR A 81 -15.56 5.92 -7.78
N GLU A 82 -16.29 5.89 -6.68
CA GLU A 82 -15.74 5.73 -5.33
C GLU A 82 -16.50 4.62 -4.62
N GLY A 83 -15.78 3.77 -3.91
CA GLY A 83 -16.35 2.60 -3.26
C GLY A 83 -15.49 2.15 -2.09
N ASP A 84 -16.13 1.43 -1.18
CA ASP A 84 -15.47 0.89 0.00
C ASP A 84 -15.54 -0.62 -0.01
N PHE A 85 -14.38 -1.25 0.11
CA PHE A 85 -14.24 -2.70 0.01
C PHE A 85 -13.73 -3.28 1.34
N PRO A 86 -14.37 -4.33 1.87
CA PRO A 86 -13.85 -5.04 3.03
C PRO A 86 -12.58 -5.82 2.65
N ILE A 87 -11.52 -5.66 3.44
CA ILE A 87 -10.25 -6.36 3.26
C ILE A 87 -9.84 -7.06 4.55
N LEU A 88 -9.29 -8.28 4.45
CA LEU A 88 -8.69 -8.97 5.60
C LEU A 88 -7.17 -8.79 5.57
N VAL A 89 -6.64 -8.01 6.51
CA VAL A 89 -5.20 -7.75 6.60
C VAL A 89 -4.48 -8.94 7.21
N ARG A 90 -3.52 -9.52 6.50
CA ARG A 90 -2.78 -10.72 6.90
C ARG A 90 -1.42 -10.41 7.50
N LYS A 91 -0.73 -9.41 6.96
CA LYS A 91 0.63 -9.07 7.38
C LYS A 91 0.84 -7.57 7.27
N ILE A 92 1.46 -6.99 8.30
CA ILE A 92 2.03 -5.65 8.23
C ILE A 92 3.45 -5.72 8.80
N HIS A 93 4.45 -5.64 7.93
CA HIS A 93 5.86 -5.63 8.31
C HIS A 93 6.53 -4.33 7.86
N ILE A 94 7.23 -3.66 8.78
CA ILE A 94 7.95 -2.41 8.50
C ILE A 94 9.34 -2.53 9.14
N ASP A 95 10.34 -2.80 8.32
CA ASP A 95 11.77 -2.76 8.63
C ASP A 95 12.46 -1.73 7.71
N TYR A 96 12.18 -0.44 7.95
CA TYR A 96 12.75 0.64 7.12
C TYR A 96 14.25 0.85 7.43
N PRO A 97 15.11 1.04 6.41
CA PRO A 97 14.80 1.19 4.99
C PRO A 97 14.77 -0.12 4.20
N ARG A 98 15.02 -1.27 4.82
CA ARG A 98 15.24 -2.53 4.11
C ARG A 98 13.98 -3.02 3.40
N GLU A 99 12.87 -3.10 4.12
CA GLU A 99 11.63 -3.70 3.64
C GLU A 99 10.39 -3.11 4.33
N ILE A 100 9.35 -2.87 3.56
CA ILE A 100 7.98 -2.73 4.02
C ILE A 100 7.12 -3.71 3.24
N ASN A 101 6.31 -4.51 3.94
CA ASN A 101 5.48 -5.54 3.33
C ASN A 101 4.06 -5.49 3.95
N ILE A 102 3.07 -5.22 3.11
CA ILE A 102 1.65 -5.18 3.49
C ILE A 102 0.91 -6.22 2.66
N VAL A 103 0.28 -7.18 3.33
CA VAL A 103 -0.49 -8.24 2.68
C VAL A 103 -1.93 -8.22 3.18
N TYR A 104 -2.89 -8.21 2.25
CA TYR A 104 -4.31 -8.29 2.57
C TYR A 104 -5.08 -9.07 1.50
N HIS A 105 -6.23 -9.63 1.88
CA HIS A 105 -7.19 -10.18 0.93
C HIS A 105 -8.35 -9.21 0.71
N MET A 106 -8.79 -9.08 -0.54
CA MET A 106 -10.13 -8.58 -0.85
C MET A 106 -11.15 -9.63 -0.39
N LEU A 107 -12.23 -9.18 0.26
CA LEU A 107 -13.32 -10.06 0.65
C LEU A 107 -14.47 -9.94 -0.35
N ASP A 108 -15.06 -11.07 -0.71
CA ASP A 108 -16.25 -11.11 -1.56
C ASP A 108 -17.53 -10.71 -0.79
N ASP A 109 -18.68 -10.75 -1.47
CA ASP A 109 -20.00 -10.43 -0.90
C ASP A 109 -20.42 -11.33 0.27
N LYS A 110 -19.76 -12.49 0.43
CA LYS A 110 -19.95 -13.45 1.52
C LYS A 110 -18.86 -13.37 2.59
N ASN A 111 -17.97 -12.39 2.50
CA ASN A 111 -16.78 -12.22 3.34
C ASN A 111 -15.74 -13.35 3.24
N TYR A 112 -15.72 -14.09 2.13
CA TYR A 112 -14.66 -15.04 1.85
C TYR A 112 -13.46 -14.34 1.18
N PRO A 113 -12.21 -14.70 1.54
CA PRO A 113 -11.02 -14.21 0.85
C PRO A 113 -11.03 -14.59 -0.63
N ALA A 114 -11.03 -13.61 -1.52
CA ALA A 114 -11.00 -13.80 -2.97
C ALA A 114 -9.58 -13.53 -3.51
N ASP A 115 -9.20 -12.26 -3.62
CA ASP A 115 -7.92 -11.85 -4.20
C ASP A 115 -6.90 -11.52 -3.12
N LEU A 116 -5.67 -12.05 -3.26
CA LEU A 116 -4.54 -11.70 -2.41
C LEU A 116 -3.77 -10.52 -3.02
N ILE A 117 -3.58 -9.48 -2.24
CA ILE A 117 -2.74 -8.34 -2.58
C ILE A 117 -1.53 -8.34 -1.64
N ASP A 118 -0.34 -8.31 -2.23
CA ASP A 118 0.95 -8.17 -1.55
C ASP A 118 1.62 -6.92 -2.09
N ILE A 119 1.86 -5.93 -1.23
CA ILE A 119 2.59 -4.71 -1.53
C ILE A 119 3.95 -4.82 -0.83
N LEU A 120 4.99 -5.06 -1.62
CA LEU A 120 6.37 -5.16 -1.14
C LEU A 120 7.17 -3.94 -1.61
N ILE A 121 7.70 -3.18 -0.66
CA ILE A 121 8.59 -2.03 -0.90
C ILE A 121 9.96 -2.36 -0.31
N SER A 122 10.97 -2.52 -1.15
CA SER A 122 12.33 -2.90 -0.73
C SER A 122 13.38 -1.91 -1.20
N GLU A 123 14.41 -1.66 -0.39
CA GLU A 123 15.56 -0.84 -0.80
C GLU A 123 16.20 -1.38 -2.10
N ASN A 124 16.37 -0.49 -3.08
CA ASN A 124 17.06 -0.79 -4.32
C ASN A 124 18.56 -0.57 -4.10
N VAL A 125 19.29 -1.66 -3.84
CA VAL A 125 20.76 -1.69 -3.74
C VAL A 125 21.40 -1.77 -5.13
#